data_AF-A0A094AM11-F1
#
_entry.id   AF-A0A094AM11-F1
#
_cell.length_a   1.000
_cell.length_b   1.000
_cell.length_c   1.000
_cell.angle_alpha   90.00
_cell.angle_beta   90.00
_cell.angle_gamma   90.00
#
_symmetry.space_group_name_H-M   'P 1'
#
loop_
_entity.id
_entity.type
_entity.pdbx_description
1 polymer ?
#
loop_
_entity_poly.entity_id
_entity_poly.type
_entity_poly.pdbx_seq_one_letter_code
_entity_poly.pdbx_strand_id
1 'polypeptide(L)'
;TNQWALHHIDLPEIQKYVDLVNLMAYDFSGPWCHTAGHHAQFCPVQEGENSGSAVVEYILSTGFPGKKILLGVPLYERSFIGAASPCDQYHINGGDDGMFEYNALPRTGTQEIVDAAGCAAMEGIAGRRALVDCFT
;
A
#
# COMPACT_ATOMS: atom_id res chain seq x y z
N THR A 1 -11.37 6.46 2.50
CA THR A 1 -10.07 6.47 3.18
C THR A 1 -10.10 5.68 4.50
N ASN A 2 -9.00 5.02 4.89
CA ASN A 2 -8.79 4.27 6.15
C ASN A 2 -8.57 5.18 7.37
N GLN A 3 -8.80 6.48 7.20
CA GLN A 3 -8.74 7.49 8.26
C GLN A 3 -9.69 7.19 9.43
N TRP A 4 -10.75 6.40 9.21
CA TRP A 4 -11.71 5.99 10.25
C TRP A 4 -11.03 5.36 11.48
N ALA A 5 -9.95 4.61 11.31
CA ALA A 5 -9.24 3.98 12.42
C ALA A 5 -8.54 5.03 13.28
N LEU A 6 -7.92 6.04 12.64
CA LEU A 6 -7.20 7.12 13.32
C LEU A 6 -8.16 8.08 14.03
N HIS A 7 -9.42 8.20 13.60
CA HIS A 7 -10.43 8.97 14.33
C HIS A 7 -10.74 8.44 15.73
N HIS A 8 -10.45 7.17 16.00
CA HIS A 8 -10.65 6.56 17.32
C HIS A 8 -9.39 6.60 18.19
N ILE A 9 -8.31 7.22 17.69
CA ILE A 9 -7.03 7.31 18.36
C ILE A 9 -6.73 8.79 18.64
N ASP A 10 -6.56 9.13 19.93
CA ASP A 10 -6.18 10.48 20.33
C ASP A 10 -4.67 10.69 20.10
N LEU A 11 -4.32 11.00 18.84
CA LEU A 11 -2.94 11.26 18.42
C LEU A 11 -2.29 12.41 19.23
N PRO A 12 -2.98 13.56 19.48
CA PRO A 12 -2.46 14.62 20.34
C PRO A 12 -2.12 14.20 21.77
N GLU A 13 -2.88 13.27 22.36
CA GLU A 13 -2.58 12.76 23.69
C GLU A 13 -1.43 11.74 23.67
N ILE A 14 -1.44 10.83 22.71
CA ILE A 14 -0.45 9.75 22.59
C ILE A 14 0.97 10.27 22.42
N GLN A 15 1.18 11.40 21.73
CA GLN A 15 2.53 11.95 21.54
C GLN A 15 3.28 12.26 22.84
N LYS A 16 2.58 12.39 23.98
CA LYS A 16 3.19 12.59 25.31
C LYS A 16 3.81 11.32 25.89
N TYR A 17 3.36 10.15 25.41
CA TYR A 17 3.69 8.84 25.97
C TYR A 17 4.59 8.00 25.07
N VAL A 18 4.69 8.33 23.78
CA VAL A 18 5.48 7.55 22.81
C VAL A 18 6.65 8.37 22.24
N ASP A 19 7.74 7.68 21.98
CA ASP A 19 8.89 8.24 21.25
C ASP A 19 8.60 8.35 19.76
N LEU A 20 8.07 7.26 19.19
CA LEU A 20 7.76 7.10 17.76
C LEU A 20 6.42 6.36 17.59
N VAL A 21 5.76 6.61 16.46
CA VAL A 21 4.61 5.85 15.95
C VAL A 21 5.02 5.20 14.63
N ASN A 22 4.93 3.86 14.59
CA ASN A 22 5.13 3.10 13.38
C ASN A 22 3.86 3.13 12.54
N LEU A 23 3.88 3.92 11.46
CA LEU A 23 2.77 4.05 10.56
C LEU A 23 2.78 2.91 9.54
N MET A 24 1.78 2.04 9.60
CA MET A 24 1.59 0.96 8.63
C MET A 24 0.93 1.52 7.36
N ALA A 25 1.72 2.18 6.51
CA ALA A 25 1.28 2.76 5.25
C ALA A 25 1.27 1.74 4.09
N TYR A 26 0.68 0.57 4.35
CA TYR A 26 0.58 -0.55 3.43
C TYR A 26 -0.73 -1.32 3.70
N ASP A 27 -1.05 -2.31 2.88
CA ASP A 27 -2.34 -3.01 2.86
C ASP A 27 -3.54 -2.08 2.59
N PHE A 28 -3.37 -1.12 1.69
CA PHE A 28 -4.47 -0.31 1.16
C PHE A 28 -5.37 -1.10 0.21
N SER A 29 -4.80 -2.06 -0.51
CA SER A 29 -5.46 -2.95 -1.46
C SER A 29 -5.13 -4.40 -1.14
N GLY A 30 -6.06 -5.32 -1.35
CA GLY A 30 -5.84 -6.74 -1.09
C GLY A 30 -7.04 -7.62 -1.45
N PRO A 31 -7.06 -8.88 -0.99
CA PRO A 31 -8.14 -9.84 -1.25
C PRO A 31 -9.55 -9.38 -0.88
N TRP A 32 -9.66 -8.39 0.00
CA TRP A 32 -10.93 -7.77 0.43
C TRP A 32 -11.46 -6.70 -0.55
N CYS A 33 -10.67 -6.32 -1.56
CA CYS A 33 -11.05 -5.37 -2.61
C CYS A 33 -11.65 -6.11 -3.81
N HIS A 34 -12.59 -5.47 -4.52
CA HIS A 34 -13.20 -6.04 -5.74
C HIS A 34 -12.31 -5.90 -6.98
N THR A 35 -11.34 -4.99 -6.93
CA THR A 35 -10.40 -4.67 -8.01
C THR A 35 -8.97 -4.74 -7.48
N ALA A 36 -8.02 -4.97 -8.38
CA ALA A 36 -6.62 -4.80 -8.10
C ALA A 36 -6.31 -3.33 -7.81
N GLY A 37 -5.26 -3.07 -7.04
CA GLY A 37 -4.83 -1.73 -6.70
C GLY A 37 -3.49 -1.77 -6.01
N HIS A 38 -2.86 -0.60 -5.89
CA HIS A 38 -1.63 -0.49 -5.14
C HIS A 38 -1.92 -0.66 -3.64
N HIS A 39 -1.18 -1.55 -2.97
CA HIS A 39 -1.36 -1.79 -1.54
C HIS A 39 -0.52 -0.84 -0.68
N ALA A 40 0.49 -0.18 -1.25
CA ALA A 40 1.43 0.65 -0.51
C ALA A 40 1.79 1.97 -1.22
N GLN A 41 0.97 2.45 -2.15
CA GLN A 41 1.21 3.73 -2.83
C GLN A 41 1.47 4.88 -1.85
N PHE A 42 2.52 5.67 -2.09
CA PHE A 42 2.76 6.84 -1.26
C PHE A 42 1.86 8.01 -1.67
N CYS A 43 1.64 8.22 -2.96
CA CYS A 43 0.76 9.27 -3.49
C CYS A 43 -0.60 8.71 -3.90
N PRO A 44 -1.71 9.44 -3.70
CA PRO A 44 -3.00 9.07 -4.26
C PRO A 44 -2.97 9.29 -5.78
N VAL A 45 -3.40 8.31 -6.56
CA VAL A 45 -3.53 8.45 -8.02
C VAL A 45 -4.88 9.05 -8.36
N GLN A 46 -5.91 8.70 -7.57
CA GLN A 46 -7.24 9.29 -7.64
C GLN A 46 -7.64 9.94 -6.31
N GLU A 47 -8.54 10.93 -6.39
CA GLU A 47 -9.03 11.61 -5.20
C GLU A 47 -9.77 10.64 -4.27
N GLY A 48 -9.43 10.66 -2.98
CA GLY A 48 -10.04 9.81 -1.96
C GLY A 48 -9.44 8.41 -1.83
N GLU A 49 -8.42 8.06 -2.62
CA GLU A 49 -7.64 6.84 -2.43
C GLU A 49 -6.86 6.86 -1.10
N ASN A 50 -6.59 5.66 -0.59
CA ASN A 50 -5.67 5.50 0.53
C ASN A 50 -4.24 5.59 0.01
N SER A 51 -3.44 6.46 0.61
CA SER A 51 -2.02 6.58 0.31
C SER A 51 -1.22 6.92 1.56
N GLY A 52 0.08 6.63 1.53
CA GLY A 52 0.99 7.00 2.61
C GLY A 52 0.96 8.50 2.90
N SER A 53 0.97 9.35 1.87
CA SER A 53 0.94 10.80 2.00
C SER A 53 -0.38 11.29 2.62
N ALA A 54 -1.53 10.77 2.19
CA ALA A 54 -2.83 11.17 2.73
C ALA A 54 -2.98 10.84 4.21
N VAL A 55 -2.40 9.72 4.66
CA VAL A 55 -2.41 9.34 6.07
C VAL A 55 -1.42 10.19 6.89
N VAL A 56 -0.22 10.46 6.36
CA VAL A 56 0.75 11.35 7.01
C VAL A 56 0.18 12.76 7.15
N GLU A 57 -0.40 13.32 6.09
CA GLU A 57 -1.04 14.64 6.10
C GLU A 57 -2.16 14.70 7.14
N TYR A 58 -2.99 13.66 7.24
CA TYR A 58 -4.02 13.57 8.27
C TYR A 58 -3.41 13.61 9.68
N ILE A 59 -2.38 12.80 9.96
CA ILE A 59 -1.73 12.76 11.28
C ILE A 59 -1.14 14.13 11.63
N LEU A 60 -0.44 14.77 10.68
CA LEU A 60 0.12 16.11 10.86
C LEU A 60 -0.97 17.15 11.13
N SER A 61 -2.13 17.04 10.48
CA SER A 61 -3.26 17.97 10.68
C SER A 61 -3.83 17.94 12.11
N THR A 62 -3.62 16.84 12.86
CA THR A 62 -4.00 16.74 14.27
C THR A 62 -3.05 17.48 15.23
N GLY A 63 -1.92 18.00 14.73
CA GLY A 63 -0.85 18.58 15.55
C GLY A 63 0.16 17.55 16.08
N PHE A 64 0.12 16.31 15.59
CA PHE A 64 1.11 15.31 15.91
C PHE A 64 2.47 15.68 15.29
N PRO A 65 3.58 15.60 16.04
CA PRO A 65 4.89 16.01 15.54
C PRO A 65 5.41 15.02 14.48
N GLY A 66 5.59 15.50 13.24
CA GLY A 66 6.04 14.67 12.12
C GLY A 66 7.34 13.89 12.36
N LYS A 67 8.27 14.45 13.15
CA LYS A 67 9.51 13.77 13.56
C LYS A 67 9.31 12.49 14.39
N LYS A 68 8.09 12.26 14.90
CA LYS A 68 7.72 11.04 15.63
C LYS A 68 7.03 10.00 14.74
N ILE A 69 6.85 10.26 13.45
CA ILE A 69 6.21 9.34 12.51
C ILE A 69 7.30 8.52 11.82
N LEU A 70 7.27 7.20 11.99
CA LEU A 70 8.09 6.26 11.22
C LEU A 70 7.22 5.64 10.12
N LEU A 71 7.47 5.99 8.86
CA LEU A 71 6.74 5.43 7.73
C LEU A 71 7.17 3.97 7.50
N GLY A 72 6.22 3.06 7.60
CA GLY A 72 6.45 1.64 7.35
C GLY A 72 6.48 1.34 5.85
N VAL A 73 7.42 0.47 5.45
CA VAL A 73 7.57 -0.04 4.08
C VAL A 73 7.28 -1.54 4.12
N PRO A 74 6.38 -2.07 3.28
CA PRO A 74 6.11 -3.50 3.25
C PRO A 74 7.29 -4.27 2.64
N LEU A 75 7.58 -5.44 3.20
CA LEU A 75 8.56 -6.40 2.66
C LEU A 75 7.87 -7.63 2.08
N TYR A 76 6.69 -7.41 1.51
CA TYR A 76 5.86 -8.40 0.85
C TYR A 76 4.99 -7.66 -0.18
N GLU A 77 4.47 -8.41 -1.14
CA GLU A 77 3.56 -7.90 -2.14
C GLU A 77 2.17 -8.52 -2.03
N ARG A 78 1.16 -7.84 -2.59
CA ARG A 78 -0.19 -8.38 -2.78
C ARG A 78 -0.39 -8.80 -4.23
N SER A 79 -0.91 -10.00 -4.46
CA SER A 79 -1.06 -10.56 -5.81
C SER A 79 -2.50 -10.65 -6.29
N PHE A 80 -2.74 -10.11 -7.48
CA PHE A 80 -4.03 -10.09 -8.17
C PHE A 80 -3.91 -10.79 -9.54
N ILE A 81 -4.27 -12.07 -9.60
CA ILE A 81 -4.26 -12.86 -10.83
C ILE A 81 -5.53 -12.55 -11.63
N GLY A 82 -5.36 -12.13 -12.88
CA GLY A 82 -6.46 -11.72 -13.76
C GLY A 82 -6.53 -10.21 -14.01
N ALA A 83 -5.80 -9.40 -13.25
CA ALA A 83 -5.64 -7.97 -13.47
C ALA A 83 -4.42 -7.67 -14.36
N ALA A 84 -4.52 -6.71 -15.27
CA ALA A 84 -3.39 -6.21 -16.05
C ALA A 84 -2.85 -4.89 -15.50
N SER A 85 -3.75 -4.09 -14.92
CA SER A 85 -3.46 -2.77 -14.34
C SER A 85 -4.21 -2.58 -13.02
N PRO A 86 -3.81 -1.59 -12.20
CA PRO A 86 -4.64 -1.15 -11.08
C PRO A 86 -6.06 -0.81 -11.56
N CYS A 87 -7.04 -0.98 -10.69
CA CYS A 87 -8.48 -0.85 -10.94
C CYS A 87 -9.12 -1.95 -11.82
N ASP A 88 -8.35 -2.89 -12.37
CA ASP A 88 -8.93 -4.05 -13.06
C ASP A 88 -9.57 -5.03 -12.08
N GLN A 89 -10.59 -5.76 -12.56
CA GLN A 89 -11.07 -6.95 -11.85
C GLN A 89 -10.01 -8.05 -11.90
N TYR A 90 -9.88 -8.79 -10.80
CA TYR A 90 -9.05 -9.98 -10.71
C TYR A 90 -9.92 -11.19 -10.34
N HIS A 91 -9.42 -12.39 -10.58
CA HIS A 91 -10.16 -13.63 -10.38
C HIS A 91 -9.71 -14.40 -9.15
N ILE A 92 -8.40 -14.39 -8.87
CA ILE A 92 -7.77 -15.19 -7.83
C ILE A 92 -6.59 -14.39 -7.26
N ASN A 93 -6.29 -14.56 -5.98
CA ASN A 93 -5.06 -14.03 -5.39
C ASN A 93 -3.94 -15.08 -5.46
N GLY A 94 -2.73 -14.67 -5.85
CA GLY A 94 -1.57 -15.56 -5.93
C GLY A 94 -0.77 -15.62 -4.63
N GLY A 95 -0.06 -16.73 -4.40
CA GLY A 95 0.81 -16.90 -3.23
C GLY A 95 0.05 -17.38 -1.99
N ASP A 96 0.71 -17.32 -0.83
CA ASP A 96 0.11 -17.72 0.45
C ASP A 96 -0.75 -16.56 0.97
N ASP A 97 -2.05 -16.79 1.12
CA ASP A 97 -3.04 -15.76 1.50
C ASP A 97 -3.03 -14.49 0.62
N GLY A 98 -2.71 -14.66 -0.66
CA GLY A 98 -2.65 -13.55 -1.62
C GLY A 98 -1.39 -12.69 -1.50
N MET A 99 -0.34 -13.20 -0.84
CA MET A 99 0.92 -12.51 -0.64
C MET A 99 2.12 -13.28 -1.21
N PHE A 100 3.16 -12.53 -1.57
CA PHE A 100 4.50 -13.06 -1.82
C PHE A 100 5.51 -12.31 -0.96
N GLU A 101 6.50 -13.00 -0.41
CA GLU A 101 7.62 -12.37 0.31
C GLU A 101 8.52 -11.59 -0.66
N TYR A 102 9.07 -10.46 -0.21
CA TYR A 102 9.94 -9.63 -1.05
C TYR A 102 11.19 -10.36 -1.55
N ASN A 103 11.71 -11.31 -0.77
CA ASN A 103 12.88 -12.11 -1.15
C ASN A 103 12.63 -13.05 -2.34
N ALA A 104 11.36 -13.31 -2.69
CA ALA A 104 10.95 -14.16 -3.78
C ALA A 104 10.75 -13.37 -5.09
N LEU A 105 11.10 -12.08 -5.06
CA LEU A 105 10.92 -11.13 -6.14
C LEU A 105 12.28 -10.73 -6.76
N PRO A 106 12.32 -10.38 -8.05
CA PRO A 106 11.20 -10.48 -8.98
C PRO A 106 10.88 -11.93 -9.35
N ARG A 107 9.61 -12.23 -9.60
CA ARG A 107 9.21 -13.60 -9.95
C ARG A 107 9.71 -13.96 -11.34
N THR A 108 9.98 -15.24 -11.58
CA THR A 108 10.48 -15.68 -12.89
C THR A 108 9.44 -15.39 -13.98
N GLY A 109 9.81 -14.56 -14.96
CA GLY A 109 8.94 -14.19 -16.08
C GLY A 109 8.04 -12.98 -15.83
N THR A 110 8.21 -12.27 -14.72
CA THR A 110 7.61 -10.94 -14.50
C THR A 110 8.57 -9.83 -14.91
N GLN A 111 8.00 -8.64 -15.11
CA GLN A 111 8.71 -7.39 -15.29
C GLN A 111 8.19 -6.39 -14.27
N GLU A 112 9.11 -5.72 -13.59
CA GLU A 112 8.81 -4.59 -12.72
C GLU A 112 8.40 -3.37 -13.55
N ILE A 113 7.33 -2.71 -13.10
CA ILE A 113 6.72 -1.52 -13.67
C ILE A 113 6.58 -0.53 -12.53
N VAL A 114 7.30 0.59 -12.62
CA VAL A 114 7.22 1.66 -11.63
C VAL A 114 6.12 2.64 -12.04
N ASP A 115 5.14 2.85 -11.16
CA ASP A 115 4.16 3.92 -11.27
C ASP A 115 4.65 5.16 -10.51
N ALA A 116 5.20 6.11 -11.26
CA ALA A 116 5.70 7.36 -10.71
C ALA A 116 4.59 8.27 -10.16
N ALA A 117 3.33 8.13 -10.61
CA ALA A 117 2.23 8.96 -10.13
C ALA A 117 1.80 8.56 -8.71
N GLY A 118 1.69 7.25 -8.46
CA GLY A 118 1.41 6.70 -7.13
C GLY A 118 2.64 6.59 -6.21
N CYS A 119 3.84 6.75 -6.77
CA CYS A 119 5.09 6.33 -6.13
C CYS A 119 4.96 4.89 -5.61
N ALA A 120 4.66 3.98 -6.53
CA ALA A 120 4.47 2.56 -6.27
C ALA A 120 5.14 1.74 -7.38
N ALA A 121 5.35 0.43 -7.15
CA ALA A 121 5.90 -0.45 -8.16
C ALA A 121 5.12 -1.75 -8.21
N MET A 122 4.91 -2.28 -9.40
CA MET A 122 4.19 -3.53 -9.59
C MET A 122 4.93 -4.47 -10.54
N GLU A 123 4.74 -5.75 -10.37
CA GLU A 123 5.12 -6.77 -11.34
C GLU A 123 3.97 -7.12 -12.27
N GLY A 124 4.24 -7.13 -13.57
CA GLY A 124 3.38 -7.67 -14.61
C GLY A 124 4.02 -8.85 -15.33
N ILE A 125 3.23 -9.82 -15.79
CA ILE A 125 3.71 -10.83 -16.75
C ILE A 125 3.41 -10.34 -18.17
N ALA A 126 4.44 -10.18 -19.00
CA ALA A 126 4.27 -9.80 -20.40
C ALA A 126 3.34 -10.81 -21.13
N GLY A 127 2.17 -10.34 -21.58
CA GLY A 127 1.17 -11.15 -22.28
C GLY A 127 0.24 -11.99 -21.39
N ARG A 128 0.28 -11.86 -20.06
CA ARG A 128 -0.70 -12.45 -19.12
C ARG A 128 -1.21 -11.41 -18.12
N ARG A 129 -2.43 -11.59 -17.62
CA ARG A 129 -3.00 -10.73 -16.59
C ARG A 129 -2.59 -11.24 -15.20
N ALA A 130 -1.55 -10.64 -14.63
CA ALA A 130 -1.20 -10.81 -13.22
C ALA A 130 -0.49 -9.54 -12.76
N LEU A 131 -1.08 -8.84 -11.80
CA LEU A 131 -0.52 -7.65 -11.18
C LEU A 131 -0.14 -7.99 -9.75
N VAL A 132 1.08 -7.65 -9.36
CA VAL A 132 1.56 -7.82 -7.99
C VAL A 132 2.23 -6.52 -7.58
N ASP A 133 1.96 -6.00 -6.39
CA ASP A 133 2.36 -4.63 -6.03
C ASP A 133 3.26 -4.56 -4.79
N CYS A 134 4.35 -3.79 -4.88
CA CYS A 134 5.34 -3.45 -3.85
C CYS A 134 5.55 -1.93 -3.75
N PHE A 135 6.09 -1.48 -2.63
CA PHE A 135 6.70 -0.16 -2.53
C PHE A 135 8.20 -0.25 -2.86
N THR A 136 8.72 0.64 -3.71
CA THR A 136 10.16 0.78 -4.00
C THR A 136 10.67 2.17 -3.64
#